data_AF-A0A355WNN5-F1
#
_entry.id   AF-A0A355WNN5-F1
#
_cell.length_a   1.000
_cell.length_b   1.000
_cell.length_c   1.000
_cell.angle_alpha   90.00
_cell.angle_beta   90.00
_cell.angle_gamma   90.00
#
_symmetry.space_group_name_H-M   'P 1'
#
loop_
_entity.id
_entity.type
_entity.pdbx_description
1 polymer ?
#
loop_
_entity_poly.entity_id
_entity_poly.type
_entity_poly.pdbx_seq_one_letter_code
_entity_poly.pdbx_strand_id
1 'polypeptide(L)' 'TIGTTIFHPVGTVRMGNDARAPLSPDLKVKGIEGLRVVDASVMPRIT' A
#
# COMPACT_ATOMS: atom_id res chain seq x y z
N THR A 1 11.62 -17.22 -20.34
CA THR A 1 11.29 -17.43 -18.92
C THR A 1 10.13 -16.53 -18.57
N ILE A 2 8.95 -17.09 -18.31
CA ILE A 2 7.87 -16.28 -17.73
C ILE A 2 8.34 -15.98 -16.30
N GLY A 3 8.82 -14.76 -16.07
CA GLY A 3 9.14 -14.30 -14.73
C GLY A 3 7.82 -14.12 -13.99
N THR A 4 7.40 -15.14 -13.25
CA THR A 4 6.24 -15.01 -12.38
C THR A 4 6.66 -14.13 -11.21
N THR A 5 5.83 -13.15 -10.82
CA THR A 5 6.02 -12.48 -9.54
C THR A 5 5.97 -13.58 -8.47
N ILE A 6 7.07 -13.80 -7.77
CA ILE A 6 7.16 -14.74 -6.64
C ILE A 6 6.01 -14.33 -5.70
N PHE A 7 4.91 -15.09 -5.66
CA PHE A 7 3.53 -14.85 -5.14
C PHE A 7 3.25 -13.78 -4.04
N HIS A 8 3.88 -12.62 -4.10
CA HIS A 8 3.85 -11.56 -3.10
C HIS A 8 3.45 -10.23 -3.78
N PRO A 9 2.25 -10.13 -4.38
CA PRO A 9 1.78 -8.86 -4.92
C PRO A 9 1.54 -7.86 -3.78
N VAL A 10 2.11 -6.66 -3.92
CA VAL A 10 2.01 -5.60 -2.91
C VAL A 10 1.95 -4.21 -3.57
N GLY A 11 1.67 -3.18 -2.77
CA GLY A 11 1.95 -1.78 -3.12
C GLY A 11 0.93 -1.07 -4.01
N THR A 12 -0.19 -1.71 -4.36
CA THR A 12 -1.25 -1.09 -5.17
C THR A 12 -1.95 0.09 -4.48
N VAL A 13 -1.89 0.18 -3.14
CA VAL A 13 -2.37 1.34 -2.36
C VAL A 13 -1.39 1.66 -1.21
N ARG A 14 -0.12 1.89 -1.57
CA ARG A 14 0.95 2.03 -0.58
C ARG A 14 0.69 3.09 0.50
N MET A 15 1.14 2.81 1.71
CA MET A 15 1.32 3.82 2.75
C MET A 15 2.53 4.73 2.45
N GLY A 16 2.48 5.96 2.97
CA GLY A 16 3.61 6.89 2.89
C GLY A 16 3.33 8.25 3.51
N ASN A 17 4.42 8.92 3.88
CA ASN A 17 4.37 10.26 4.45
C ASN A 17 4.39 11.38 3.37
N ASP A 18 4.50 11.01 2.09
CA ASP A 18 4.52 11.97 0.98
C ASP A 18 3.10 12.37 0.54
N ALA A 19 2.99 13.51 -0.15
CA ALA A 19 1.72 14.06 -0.63
C ALA A 19 1.00 13.17 -1.65
N ARG A 20 1.72 12.28 -2.35
CA ARG A 20 1.15 11.38 -3.37
C ARG A 20 0.73 10.03 -2.79
N ALA A 21 1.10 9.71 -1.55
CA ALA A 21 0.70 8.45 -0.93
C ALA A 21 -0.80 8.45 -0.60
N PRO A 22 -1.58 7.42 -1.02
CA PRO A 22 -3.01 7.33 -0.74
C PRO A 22 -3.30 7.07 0.74
N LEU A 23 -2.43 6.32 1.43
CA LEU A 23 -2.55 6.07 2.87
C LEU A 23 -1.48 6.81 3.66
N SER A 24 -1.83 7.24 4.87
CA SER A 24 -0.86 7.68 5.89
C SER A 24 -0.15 6.47 6.53
N PRO A 25 0.96 6.68 7.28
CA PRO A 25 1.67 5.59 7.96
C PRO A 25 0.84 4.79 8.97
N ASP A 26 -0.26 5.34 9.47
CA ASP A 26 -1.24 4.67 10.34
C ASP A 26 -2.40 4.01 9.58
N LEU A 27 -2.20 3.75 8.28
CA LEU A 27 -3.07 2.99 7.36
C LEU A 27 -4.45 3.61 7.09
N LYS A 28 -4.63 4.90 7.37
CA LYS A 28 -5.86 5.63 7.05
C LYS A 28 -5.86 6.10 5.60
N VAL A 29 -7.02 6.04 4.96
CA VAL A 29 -7.21 6.64 3.63
C VAL A 29 -7.25 8.15 3.77
N LYS A 30 -6.34 8.86 3.08
CA LYS A 30 -6.31 10.33 3.15
C LYS A 30 -7.58 10.90 2.52
N GLY A 31 -8.24 11.80 3.24
CA GLY A 31 -9.47 12.48 2.79
C GLY A 31 -10.77 11.71 3.06
N ILE A 32 -10.71 10.52 3.68
CA ILE A 32 -11.91 9.75 4.06
C ILE A 32 -11.81 9.41 5.55
N GLU A 33 -12.79 9.88 6.32
CA GLU A 33 -12.88 9.59 7.75
C GLU A 33 -13.31 8.13 7.98
N GLY A 34 -12.75 7.50 9.01
CA GLY A 34 -13.16 6.15 9.44
C GLY A 34 -12.71 4.99 8.55
N LEU A 35 -12.07 5.25 7.39
CA LEU A 35 -11.65 4.20 6.46
C LEU A 35 -10.16 3.84 6.58
N ARG A 36 -9.87 2.54 6.63
CA ARG A 36 -8.51 1.97 6.61
C ARG A 36 -8.42 0.84 5.59
N VAL A 37 -7.21 0.64 5.06
CA VAL A 37 -6.85 -0.54 4.25
C VAL A 37 -5.80 -1.32 5.03
N VAL A 38 -6.02 -2.62 5.22
CA VAL A 38 -5.17 -3.47 6.06
C VAL A 38 -4.92 -4.80 5.37
N ASP A 39 -4.15 -4.76 4.28
CA ASP A 39 -3.67 -5.93 3.55
C ASP A 39 -2.30 -5.63 2.89
N ALA A 40 -1.76 -6.57 2.10
CA ALA A 40 -0.44 -6.46 1.47
C ALA A 40 -0.29 -5.27 0.49
N SER A 41 -1.40 -4.75 -0.05
CA SER A 41 -1.42 -3.59 -0.94
C SER A 41 -0.84 -2.32 -0.30
N VAL A 42 -0.82 -2.24 1.04
CA VAL A 42 -0.31 -1.07 1.77
C VAL A 42 1.21 -1.00 1.79
N MET A 43 1.91 -2.09 1.54
CA MET A 43 3.37 -2.14 1.65
C MET A 43 4.01 -1.30 0.54
N PRO A 44 4.89 -0.33 0.85
CA PRO A 44 5.50 0.51 -0.17
C PRO A 44 6.52 -0.21 -1.05
N ARG A 45 7.15 -1.28 -0.55
CA ARG A 45 8.18 -2.09 -1.22
C ARG A 45 8.19 -3.52 -0.66
N ILE A 46 8.67 -4.47 -1.45
CA ILE A 46 9.08 -5.81 -0.99
C ILE A 46 10.52 -5.74 -0.49
N THR A 47 10.84 -6.51 0.55
CA THR A 47 12.21 -6.70 1.07
C THR A 47 12.70 -8.12 0.83
#